data_AF-A0A0Q6JZX1-F1
#
_entry.id   AF-A0A0Q6JZX1-F1
#
_cell.length_a   1.000
_cell.length_b   1.000
_cell.length_c   1.000
_cell.angle_alpha   90.00
_cell.angle_beta   90.00
_cell.angle_gamma   90.00
#
_symmetry.space_group_name_H-M   'P 1'
#
loop_
_entity.id
_entity.type
_entity.pdbx_description
1 polymer ?
#
loop_
_entity_poly.entity_id
_entity_poly.type
_entity_poly.pdbx_seq_one_letter_code
_entity_poly.pdbx_strand_id
1 'polypeptide(L)'
;MALNKADFPFYTSSATNINITGPGVWFVYGGTASTVVLPPRAGIPNSDLAIYRIVVAPTAAPVTVSRSSADTIAVGGVTTATSFILNPGESVDMIHSGLTWVPLFGAIPPAMFRKVAPMQTGTTFTLDRSASLFVFTGTAAAAWTLPVLSLNKGLDYTLHNRGTAAITLSPNGADTLTLGAVTASSVVIAPGQIVRVVNDGTTWIVENRPVRRLRSGKYYGIPNVAFNNTGLPTADRLRVVPFVVPESGVYDRIASEVITGAAATLLRWGIYRDGGGYPGALILDSGAVGDASTAGVKEATIAANLVGGERVWLGVAAQGGNPTMRTLAGSISLPDVGIDTADIVTFSGIAVGYFTSAAAALPATFTAGAGVQNTAPGIWLRKA
;
A
#
# COMPACT_ATOMS: atom_id res chain seq x y z
N MET A 1 -22.76 -1.24 25.78
CA MET A 1 -23.49 0.03 26.05
C MET A 1 -23.39 0.86 24.78
N ALA A 2 -24.47 0.97 24.02
CA ALA A 2 -24.49 1.81 22.82
C ALA A 2 -24.69 3.26 23.27
N LEU A 3 -23.69 4.10 23.06
CA LEU A 3 -23.76 5.52 23.40
C LEU A 3 -24.54 6.23 22.28
N ASN A 4 -25.71 6.79 22.60
CA ASN A 4 -26.53 7.56 21.67
C ASN A 4 -25.96 8.98 21.53
N LYS A 5 -26.19 9.62 20.37
CA LYS A 5 -25.81 11.02 20.12
C LYS A 5 -26.40 11.99 21.17
N ALA A 6 -27.58 11.68 21.70
CA ALA A 6 -28.22 12.47 22.75
C ALA A 6 -27.51 12.38 24.12
N ASP A 7 -26.67 11.37 24.33
CA ASP A 7 -25.92 11.17 25.58
C ASP A 7 -24.69 12.09 25.67
N PHE A 8 -24.40 12.84 24.59
CA PHE A 8 -23.33 13.84 24.56
C PHE A 8 -23.94 15.22 24.34
N PRO A 9 -23.77 16.17 25.27
CA PRO A 9 -24.25 17.52 25.05
C PRO A 9 -23.41 18.20 23.95
N PHE A 10 -24.03 18.40 22.78
CA PHE A 10 -23.44 19.17 21.69
C PHE A 10 -23.59 20.67 22.00
N TYR A 11 -22.48 21.35 22.26
CA TYR A 11 -22.47 22.81 22.45
C TYR A 11 -21.87 23.52 21.23
N THR A 12 -22.71 23.89 20.27
CA THR A 12 -22.30 24.85 19.23
C THR A 12 -22.37 26.26 19.79
N SER A 13 -21.23 26.95 19.89
CA SER A 13 -21.17 28.34 20.37
C SER A 13 -20.50 29.23 19.33
N SER A 14 -21.10 30.39 19.06
CA SER A 14 -20.51 31.47 18.26
C SER A 14 -19.72 32.48 19.09
N ALA A 15 -19.57 32.25 20.40
CA ALA A 15 -18.87 33.15 21.30
C ALA A 15 -17.37 33.21 21.00
N THR A 16 -16.77 34.39 21.09
CA THR A 16 -15.34 34.63 20.83
C THR A 16 -14.41 33.83 21.76
N ASN A 17 -14.88 33.58 22.99
CA ASN A 17 -14.22 32.77 24.00
C ASN A 17 -15.19 31.69 24.50
N ILE A 18 -14.76 30.44 24.44
CA ILE A 18 -15.53 29.31 24.99
C ILE A 18 -14.79 28.80 26.22
N ASN A 19 -15.35 29.12 27.37
CA ASN A 19 -14.90 28.61 28.66
C ASN A 19 -15.67 27.32 28.94
N ILE A 20 -14.95 26.21 29.00
CA ILE A 20 -15.56 24.92 29.32
C ILE A 20 -15.67 24.82 30.84
N THR A 21 -16.88 24.66 31.37
CA THR A 21 -17.15 24.78 32.82
C THR A 21 -17.52 23.47 33.52
N GLY A 22 -17.52 22.33 32.81
CA GLY A 22 -17.86 21.03 33.41
C GLY A 22 -17.24 19.83 32.68
N PRO A 23 -17.32 18.63 33.30
CA PRO A 23 -16.91 17.39 32.68
C PRO A 23 -17.87 16.99 31.54
N GLY A 24 -17.34 16.34 30.50
CA GLY A 24 -18.13 15.85 29.37
C GLY A 24 -17.38 15.87 28.05
N VAL A 25 -17.95 15.29 27.01
CA VAL A 25 -17.45 15.44 25.63
C VAL A 25 -18.01 16.73 25.06
N TRP A 26 -17.14 17.71 24.85
CA TRP A 26 -17.51 18.98 24.23
C TRP A 26 -17.27 18.89 22.73
N PHE A 27 -17.97 19.71 21.95
CA PHE A 27 -17.75 19.89 20.51
C PHE A 27 -17.78 21.38 20.22
N VAL A 28 -16.62 22.02 20.18
CA VAL A 28 -16.55 23.45 19.88
C VAL A 28 -16.51 23.66 18.38
N TYR A 29 -17.53 24.29 17.80
CA TYR A 29 -17.61 24.62 16.37
C TYR A 29 -17.45 26.15 16.16
N GLY A 30 -16.25 26.60 15.82
CA GLY A 30 -15.96 28.03 15.69
C GLY A 30 -16.39 28.61 14.34
N GLY A 31 -17.36 29.52 14.31
CA GLY A 31 -17.64 30.37 13.14
C GLY A 31 -16.73 31.62 13.08
N THR A 32 -16.31 32.13 14.25
CA THR A 32 -15.57 33.40 14.41
C THR A 32 -14.67 33.46 15.66
N ALA A 33 -14.66 32.41 16.49
CA ALA A 33 -13.97 32.41 17.78
C ALA A 33 -12.45 32.17 17.65
N SER A 34 -11.65 32.99 18.33
CA SER A 34 -10.18 32.97 18.27
C SER A 34 -9.54 32.13 19.39
N THR A 35 -10.29 31.75 20.44
CA THR A 35 -9.72 30.99 21.57
C THR A 35 -10.73 30.07 22.29
N VAL A 36 -10.34 28.81 22.51
CA VAL A 36 -10.99 27.85 23.42
C VAL A 36 -10.14 27.74 24.68
N VAL A 37 -10.75 27.93 25.85
CA VAL A 37 -10.05 27.89 27.13
C VAL A 37 -10.43 26.61 27.89
N LEU A 38 -9.45 25.75 28.11
CA LEU A 38 -9.58 24.52 28.89
C LEU A 38 -9.81 24.86 30.38
N PRO A 39 -10.68 24.12 31.09
CA PRO A 39 -10.99 24.41 32.49
C PRO A 39 -9.78 24.20 33.43
N PRO A 40 -9.80 24.79 34.64
CA PRO A 40 -8.88 24.40 35.70
C PRO A 40 -9.21 22.99 36.22
N ARG A 41 -8.20 22.24 36.66
CA ARG A 41 -8.41 20.94 37.33
C ARG A 41 -9.37 21.01 38.50
N ALA A 42 -9.31 22.09 39.29
CA ALA A 42 -10.04 22.20 40.55
C ALA A 42 -11.56 22.01 40.39
N GLY A 43 -12.11 22.13 39.16
CA GLY A 43 -13.51 21.87 38.85
C GLY A 43 -13.82 20.50 38.24
N ILE A 44 -12.83 19.60 38.04
CA ILE A 44 -13.01 18.29 37.40
C ILE A 44 -12.86 17.19 38.46
N PRO A 45 -13.90 16.36 38.72
CA PRO A 45 -13.81 15.25 39.66
C PRO A 45 -12.69 14.28 39.29
N ASN A 46 -11.86 13.88 40.27
CA ASN A 46 -10.72 12.96 40.06
C ASN A 46 -11.12 11.56 39.55
N SER A 47 -12.40 11.19 39.64
CA SER A 47 -12.92 9.90 39.16
C SER A 47 -13.20 9.87 37.66
N ASP A 48 -13.27 11.03 37.01
CA ASP A 48 -13.70 11.14 35.62
C ASP A 48 -12.53 11.61 34.75
N LEU A 49 -12.04 10.72 33.88
CA LEU A 49 -11.19 11.12 32.77
C LEU A 49 -12.03 11.98 31.82
N ALA A 50 -12.08 13.28 32.06
CA ALA A 50 -12.77 14.20 31.19
C ALA A 50 -11.99 14.30 29.86
N ILE A 51 -12.58 13.72 28.81
CA ILE A 51 -12.07 13.80 27.44
C ILE A 51 -12.77 14.96 26.74
N TYR A 52 -12.02 15.98 26.35
CA TYR A 52 -12.53 17.13 25.60
C TYR A 52 -12.14 17.00 24.15
N ARG A 53 -13.13 16.93 23.26
CA ARG A 53 -12.90 16.96 21.82
C ARG A 53 -13.09 18.39 21.31
N ILE A 54 -12.07 18.99 20.72
CA ILE A 54 -12.17 20.31 20.10
C ILE A 54 -12.07 20.10 18.59
N VAL A 55 -13.05 20.59 17.82
CA VAL A 55 -13.13 20.37 16.36
C VAL A 55 -13.30 21.68 15.64
N VAL A 56 -12.27 22.15 14.95
CA VAL A 56 -12.37 23.38 14.18
C VAL A 56 -13.06 23.08 12.85
N ALA A 57 -14.12 23.84 12.53
CA ALA A 57 -14.82 23.64 11.27
C ALA A 57 -13.89 23.89 10.06
N PRO A 58 -14.05 23.17 8.93
CA PRO A 58 -13.20 23.36 7.75
C PRO A 58 -13.17 24.78 7.19
N THR A 59 -14.24 25.56 7.41
CA THR A 59 -14.40 26.94 6.93
C THR A 59 -14.18 27.98 8.03
N ALA A 60 -13.78 27.57 9.24
CA ALA A 60 -13.53 28.47 10.36
C ALA A 60 -12.23 29.26 10.19
N ALA A 61 -11.99 30.22 11.08
CA ALA A 61 -10.65 30.71 11.37
C ALA A 61 -9.91 29.70 12.29
N PRO A 62 -8.55 29.74 12.34
CA PRO A 62 -7.81 28.97 13.33
C PRO A 62 -8.27 29.26 14.76
N VAL A 63 -8.32 28.23 15.60
CA VAL A 63 -8.74 28.31 17.01
C VAL A 63 -7.53 28.11 17.91
N THR A 64 -7.26 29.08 18.79
CA THR A 64 -6.24 28.90 19.84
C THR A 64 -6.83 28.10 20.98
N VAL A 65 -6.34 26.90 21.24
CA VAL A 65 -6.65 26.17 22.48
C VAL A 65 -5.67 26.62 23.55
N SER A 66 -6.19 27.14 24.67
CA SER A 66 -5.40 27.70 25.77
C SER A 66 -5.89 27.17 27.11
N ARG A 67 -5.11 27.43 28.17
CA ARG A 67 -5.45 27.06 29.55
C ARG A 67 -6.02 28.25 30.33
N SER A 68 -6.95 27.99 31.27
CA SER A 68 -7.49 29.01 32.19
C SER A 68 -6.69 29.19 33.49
N SER A 69 -5.76 28.28 33.80
CA SER A 69 -5.14 28.15 35.14
C SER A 69 -3.62 27.91 35.07
N ALA A 70 -3.01 27.58 36.22
CA ALA A 70 -1.62 27.11 36.31
C ALA A 70 -1.37 25.73 35.65
N ASP A 71 -2.42 24.98 35.28
CA ASP A 71 -2.32 23.67 34.65
C ASP A 71 -1.60 23.75 33.30
N THR A 72 -0.62 22.92 33.01
CA THR A 72 0.15 22.98 31.76
C THR A 72 -0.56 22.30 30.59
N ILE A 73 -0.15 22.59 29.36
CA ILE A 73 -0.52 21.80 28.19
C ILE A 73 0.73 21.08 27.68
N ALA A 74 0.63 19.77 27.46
CA ALA A 74 1.67 18.97 26.83
C ALA A 74 1.48 18.95 25.31
N VAL A 75 2.28 19.71 24.57
CA VAL A 75 2.25 19.71 23.09
C VAL A 75 3.67 19.62 22.56
N GLY A 76 3.91 18.80 21.54
CA GLY A 76 5.24 18.72 20.91
C GLY A 76 6.33 18.13 21.82
N GLY A 77 5.97 17.37 22.86
CA GLY A 77 6.91 16.84 23.87
C GLY A 77 7.26 17.85 24.97
N VAL A 78 6.65 19.03 24.94
CA VAL A 78 6.88 20.10 25.93
C VAL A 78 5.67 20.18 26.87
N THR A 79 5.87 19.99 28.16
CA THR A 79 4.82 20.03 29.21
C THR A 79 4.62 21.41 29.81
N THR A 80 4.98 22.48 29.11
CA THR A 80 4.87 23.87 29.61
C THR A 80 4.14 24.80 28.65
N ALA A 81 3.52 24.26 27.59
CA ALA A 81 2.78 25.09 26.65
C ALA A 81 1.57 25.72 27.35
N THR A 82 1.32 26.99 27.07
CA THR A 82 0.14 27.74 27.55
C THR A 82 -1.01 27.67 26.54
N SER A 83 -0.70 27.41 25.27
CA SER A 83 -1.66 27.33 24.20
C SER A 83 -1.08 26.61 22.98
N PHE A 84 -1.95 26.16 22.08
CA PHE A 84 -1.63 25.72 20.73
C PHE A 84 -2.75 26.13 19.77
N ILE A 85 -2.48 26.12 18.47
CA ILE A 85 -3.46 26.50 17.45
C ILE A 85 -3.97 25.24 16.76
N LEU A 86 -5.28 25.14 16.58
CA LEU A 86 -5.94 24.22 15.68
C LEU A 86 -6.37 24.98 14.42
N ASN A 87 -5.93 24.51 13.26
CA ASN A 87 -6.30 25.09 11.97
C ASN A 87 -7.70 24.62 11.53
N PRO A 88 -8.30 25.28 10.53
CA PRO A 88 -9.60 24.88 10.00
C PRO A 88 -9.63 23.41 9.57
N GLY A 89 -10.58 22.65 10.12
CA GLY A 89 -10.74 21.22 9.87
C GLY A 89 -9.93 20.29 10.76
N GLU A 90 -9.06 20.82 11.63
CA GLU A 90 -8.33 20.02 12.63
C GLU A 90 -9.19 19.75 13.86
N SER A 91 -8.84 18.69 14.60
CA SER A 91 -9.45 18.40 15.89
C SER A 91 -8.46 17.74 16.82
N VAL A 92 -8.69 17.89 18.12
CA VAL A 92 -7.87 17.29 19.18
C VAL A 92 -8.76 16.74 20.28
N ASP A 93 -8.38 15.57 20.78
CA ASP A 93 -8.92 15.02 22.03
C ASP A 93 -7.92 15.34 23.14
N MET A 94 -8.36 16.10 24.14
CA MET A 94 -7.57 16.48 25.31
C MET A 94 -8.05 15.68 26.51
N ILE A 95 -7.12 15.09 27.24
CA ILE A 95 -7.36 14.54 28.58
C ILE A 95 -6.61 15.36 29.62
N HIS A 96 -7.17 15.44 30.81
CA HIS A 96 -6.44 15.99 31.95
C HIS A 96 -5.71 14.86 32.68
N SER A 97 -4.41 15.01 32.92
CA SER A 97 -3.59 14.10 33.70
C SER A 97 -2.76 14.89 34.70
N GLY A 98 -3.12 14.83 35.98
CA GLY A 98 -2.37 15.54 37.02
C GLY A 98 -2.60 17.05 36.95
N LEU A 99 -1.58 17.84 36.61
CA LEU A 99 -1.68 19.29 36.37
C LEU A 99 -1.44 19.61 34.88
N THR A 100 -1.69 18.65 33.99
CA THR A 100 -1.33 18.75 32.58
C THR A 100 -2.49 18.29 31.70
N TRP A 101 -2.88 19.14 30.77
CA TRP A 101 -3.71 18.79 29.63
C TRP A 101 -2.84 18.09 28.59
N VAL A 102 -3.14 16.81 28.33
CA VAL A 102 -2.41 15.96 27.39
C VAL A 102 -3.33 15.64 26.22
N PRO A 103 -2.93 15.90 24.97
CA PRO A 103 -3.65 15.38 23.82
C PRO A 103 -3.57 13.84 23.83
N LEU A 104 -4.71 13.15 23.70
CA LEU A 104 -4.82 11.69 23.82
C LEU A 104 -3.96 10.94 22.77
N PHE A 105 -3.50 11.62 21.72
CA PHE A 105 -2.64 11.06 20.68
C PHE A 105 -1.14 11.37 20.85
N GLY A 106 -0.73 11.72 22.08
CA GLY A 106 0.66 11.85 22.47
C GLY A 106 1.29 13.19 22.14
N ALA A 107 2.53 13.38 22.60
CA ALA A 107 3.35 14.58 22.44
C ALA A 107 3.69 14.96 20.98
N ILE A 108 3.29 14.14 20.01
CA ILE A 108 3.45 14.43 18.58
C ILE A 108 2.30 15.39 18.21
N PRO A 109 2.48 16.43 17.37
CA PRO A 109 1.40 17.32 16.98
C PRO A 109 0.15 16.51 16.64
N PRO A 110 -1.03 16.86 17.19
CA PRO A 110 -2.20 16.00 17.21
C PRO A 110 -2.40 15.37 15.85
N ALA A 111 -2.12 14.07 15.76
CA ALA A 111 -2.30 13.32 14.53
C ALA A 111 -3.78 13.44 14.19
N MET A 112 -4.04 14.21 13.13
CA MET A 112 -5.37 14.51 12.65
C MET A 112 -6.17 13.21 12.57
N PHE A 113 -7.43 13.25 13.02
CA PHE A 113 -8.40 12.27 12.55
C PHE A 113 -8.24 12.16 11.05
N ARG A 114 -8.18 10.93 10.53
CA ARG A 114 -7.79 10.64 9.16
C ARG A 114 -8.84 11.20 8.20
N LYS A 115 -8.79 12.51 7.95
CA LYS A 115 -9.77 13.22 7.16
C LYS A 115 -9.47 12.91 5.71
N VAL A 116 -10.49 12.44 5.02
CA VAL A 116 -10.40 12.05 3.61
C VAL A 116 -10.73 13.28 2.79
N ALA A 117 -9.80 13.69 1.92
CA ALA A 117 -10.07 14.74 0.95
C ALA A 117 -11.16 14.26 -0.03
N PRO A 118 -11.90 15.18 -0.67
CA PRO A 118 -12.68 14.84 -1.85
C PRO A 118 -11.81 14.10 -2.87
N MET A 119 -12.40 13.17 -3.62
CA MET A 119 -11.67 12.47 -4.69
C MET A 119 -11.16 13.47 -5.73
N GLN A 120 -9.92 13.29 -6.14
CA GLN A 120 -9.22 14.19 -7.05
C GLN A 120 -9.16 13.56 -8.45
N THR A 121 -9.55 14.32 -9.47
CA THR A 121 -9.46 13.93 -10.89
C THR A 121 -8.56 14.86 -11.71
N GLY A 122 -8.16 16.01 -11.15
CA GLY A 122 -7.34 17.01 -11.82
C GLY A 122 -5.91 16.56 -12.09
N THR A 123 -5.32 17.10 -13.15
CA THR A 123 -3.92 16.86 -13.54
C THR A 123 -2.92 17.63 -12.69
N THR A 124 -3.38 18.61 -11.90
CA THR A 124 -2.55 19.33 -10.93
C THR A 124 -3.27 19.44 -9.60
N PHE A 125 -2.58 19.20 -8.50
CA PHE A 125 -3.15 19.33 -7.16
C PHE A 125 -2.05 19.67 -6.15
N THR A 126 -2.34 20.55 -5.19
CA THR A 126 -1.45 20.81 -4.06
C THR A 126 -2.08 20.25 -2.82
N LEU A 127 -1.38 19.35 -2.14
CA LEU A 127 -1.83 18.78 -0.87
C LEU A 127 -1.85 19.88 0.18
N ASP A 128 -2.88 19.87 1.01
CA ASP A 128 -3.04 20.82 2.11
C ASP A 128 -3.17 20.09 3.45
N ARG A 129 -3.37 20.84 4.53
CA ARG A 129 -3.53 20.29 5.88
C ARG A 129 -4.98 19.86 6.15
N SER A 130 -5.89 20.06 5.21
CA SER A 130 -7.32 19.83 5.44
C SER A 130 -7.66 18.34 5.46
N ALA A 131 -6.75 17.47 5.01
CA ALA A 131 -6.92 16.03 4.94
C ALA A 131 -5.59 15.29 5.14
N SER A 132 -5.68 14.02 5.50
CA SER A 132 -4.53 13.12 5.63
C SER A 132 -4.64 11.91 4.70
N LEU A 133 -5.79 11.71 4.05
CA LEU A 133 -5.99 10.70 3.00
C LEU A 133 -6.43 11.39 1.72
N PHE A 134 -5.66 11.22 0.64
CA PHE A 134 -5.99 11.73 -0.69
C PHE A 134 -6.17 10.58 -1.66
N VAL A 135 -7.23 10.63 -2.46
CA VAL A 135 -7.56 9.59 -3.44
C VAL A 135 -7.61 10.21 -4.82
N PHE A 136 -6.80 9.71 -5.74
CA PHE A 136 -6.84 10.07 -7.15
C PHE A 136 -7.66 9.05 -7.95
N THR A 137 -8.50 9.51 -8.85
CA THR A 137 -9.31 8.68 -9.77
C THR A 137 -9.23 9.15 -11.22
N GLY A 138 -8.28 10.04 -11.55
CA GLY A 138 -8.13 10.57 -12.90
C GLY A 138 -7.53 9.56 -13.89
N THR A 139 -7.73 9.85 -15.17
CA THR A 139 -7.28 9.02 -16.31
C THR A 139 -6.10 9.62 -17.07
N ALA A 140 -5.71 10.86 -16.75
CA ALA A 140 -4.53 11.54 -17.29
C ALA A 140 -3.44 11.65 -16.22
N ALA A 141 -2.17 11.70 -16.64
CA ALA A 141 -1.06 11.86 -15.71
C ALA A 141 -1.24 13.13 -14.86
N ALA A 142 -1.00 13.03 -13.56
CA ALA A 142 -1.17 14.13 -12.62
C ALA A 142 0.17 14.55 -12.00
N ALA A 143 0.35 15.84 -11.74
CA ALA A 143 1.45 16.43 -11.00
C ALA A 143 0.92 16.96 -9.66
N TRP A 144 1.26 16.29 -8.57
CA TRP A 144 0.83 16.67 -7.23
C TRP A 144 2.01 17.29 -6.48
N THR A 145 1.73 18.32 -5.69
CA THR A 145 2.75 19.04 -4.92
C THR A 145 2.45 18.94 -3.43
N LEU A 146 3.43 18.52 -2.63
CA LEU A 146 3.35 18.56 -1.17
C LEU A 146 3.36 20.03 -0.70
N PRO A 147 2.81 20.36 0.47
CA PRO A 147 2.90 21.72 0.98
C PRO A 147 4.34 22.05 1.45
N VAL A 148 4.59 23.33 1.74
CA VAL A 148 5.90 23.81 2.22
C VAL A 148 6.34 23.06 3.47
N LEU A 149 7.53 22.48 3.48
CA LEU A 149 8.03 21.62 4.54
C LEU A 149 8.06 22.31 5.91
N SER A 150 8.62 23.52 5.97
CA SER A 150 8.88 24.26 7.22
C SER A 150 7.62 24.57 8.04
N LEU A 151 6.46 24.68 7.38
CA LEU A 151 5.18 24.97 8.02
C LEU A 151 4.44 23.70 8.45
N ASN A 152 4.87 22.53 8.00
CA ASN A 152 4.08 21.31 7.97
C ASN A 152 4.73 20.13 8.70
N LYS A 153 5.63 20.39 9.65
CA LYS A 153 6.25 19.35 10.49
C LYS A 153 5.18 18.47 11.16
N GLY A 154 5.36 17.16 11.08
CA GLY A 154 4.48 16.15 11.68
C GLY A 154 3.29 15.75 10.81
N LEU A 155 3.12 16.34 9.62
CA LEU A 155 2.07 15.89 8.71
C LEU A 155 2.34 14.48 8.19
N ASP A 156 1.28 13.68 8.10
CA ASP A 156 1.28 12.31 7.60
C ASP A 156 0.15 12.16 6.57
N TYR A 157 0.55 11.96 5.31
CA TYR A 157 -0.35 11.76 4.19
C TYR A 157 -0.36 10.29 3.78
N THR A 158 -1.54 9.79 3.48
CA THR A 158 -1.74 8.55 2.73
C THR A 158 -2.34 8.93 1.38
N LEU A 159 -1.71 8.52 0.28
CA LEU A 159 -2.14 8.80 -1.08
C LEU A 159 -2.51 7.48 -1.75
N HIS A 160 -3.73 7.37 -2.25
CA HIS A 160 -4.21 6.23 -3.00
C HIS A 160 -4.41 6.62 -4.46
N ASN A 161 -3.63 6.03 -5.37
CA ASN A 161 -3.89 6.15 -6.79
C ASN A 161 -4.86 5.04 -7.23
N ARG A 162 -6.14 5.37 -7.35
CA ARG A 162 -7.18 4.49 -7.92
C ARG A 162 -7.50 4.84 -9.38
N GLY A 163 -6.80 5.81 -9.95
CA GLY A 163 -6.92 6.19 -11.35
C GLY A 163 -6.23 5.20 -12.27
N THR A 164 -6.30 5.47 -13.57
CA THR A 164 -5.62 4.68 -14.61
C THR A 164 -4.29 5.31 -15.05
N ALA A 165 -4.00 6.52 -14.56
CA ALA A 165 -2.75 7.24 -14.84
C ALA A 165 -1.91 7.45 -13.57
N ALA A 166 -0.61 7.68 -13.77
CA ALA A 166 0.32 7.90 -12.67
C ALA A 166 0.23 9.32 -12.08
N ILE A 167 0.56 9.44 -10.79
CA ILE A 167 0.75 10.73 -10.11
C ILE A 167 2.25 10.95 -9.94
N THR A 168 2.77 12.09 -10.37
CA THR A 168 4.10 12.57 -10.01
C THR A 168 3.97 13.47 -8.79
N LEU A 169 4.32 12.96 -7.62
CA LEU A 169 4.31 13.72 -6.37
C LEU A 169 5.67 14.39 -6.19
N SER A 170 5.66 15.72 -6.07
CA SER A 170 6.87 16.54 -5.90
C SER A 170 6.79 17.34 -4.60
N PRO A 171 7.93 17.66 -3.96
CA PRO A 171 7.98 18.59 -2.84
C PRO A 171 7.76 20.03 -3.33
N ASN A 172 7.46 20.98 -2.43
CA ASN A 172 7.29 22.38 -2.80
C ASN A 172 8.63 23.09 -2.98
N GLY A 173 8.88 23.66 -4.15
CA GLY A 173 10.08 24.47 -4.41
C GLY A 173 11.37 23.66 -4.20
N ALA A 174 12.20 24.11 -3.24
CA ALA A 174 13.51 23.52 -2.94
C ALA A 174 13.47 22.44 -1.85
N ASP A 175 12.28 22.10 -1.34
CA ASP A 175 12.10 21.01 -0.38
C ASP A 175 12.52 19.66 -1.00
N THR A 176 12.78 18.65 -0.17
CA THR A 176 13.27 17.35 -0.63
C THR A 176 12.36 16.20 -0.22
N LEU A 177 12.33 15.14 -1.04
CA LEU A 177 11.76 13.85 -0.68
C LEU A 177 12.88 12.87 -0.31
N THR A 178 12.68 12.06 0.71
CA THR A 178 13.59 10.98 1.08
C THR A 178 12.91 9.62 0.90
N LEU A 179 13.49 8.75 0.07
CA LEU A 179 13.04 7.38 -0.22
C LEU A 179 14.07 6.40 0.38
N GLY A 180 14.00 6.17 1.69
CA GLY A 180 15.01 5.40 2.40
C GLY A 180 16.31 6.20 2.56
N ALA A 181 17.40 5.77 1.93
CA ALA A 181 18.70 6.44 2.02
C ALA A 181 18.97 7.42 0.85
N VAL A 182 18.01 7.58 -0.06
CA VAL A 182 18.16 8.38 -1.29
C VAL A 182 17.22 9.58 -1.24
N THR A 183 17.72 10.74 -1.66
CA THR A 183 16.92 11.94 -1.88
C THR A 183 16.41 12.00 -3.32
N ALA A 184 15.15 12.39 -3.51
CA ALA A 184 14.55 12.56 -4.83
C ALA A 184 13.81 13.91 -4.94
N SER A 185 13.72 14.42 -6.17
CA SER A 185 12.91 15.60 -6.51
C SER A 185 11.44 15.27 -6.74
N SER A 186 11.10 14.00 -6.95
CA SER A 186 9.73 13.53 -7.12
C SER A 186 9.61 12.02 -6.90
N VAL A 187 8.42 11.53 -6.60
CA VAL A 187 8.07 10.12 -6.63
C VAL A 187 6.87 9.88 -7.55
N VAL A 188 6.93 8.82 -8.34
CA VAL A 188 5.79 8.40 -9.18
C VAL A 188 4.96 7.38 -8.40
N ILE A 189 3.67 7.67 -8.24
CA ILE A 189 2.66 6.78 -7.66
C ILE A 189 1.87 6.19 -8.84
N ALA A 190 2.18 4.95 -9.21
CA ALA A 190 1.53 4.27 -10.32
C ALA A 190 0.06 3.94 -10.02
N PRO A 191 -0.77 3.68 -11.04
CA PRO A 191 -2.12 3.15 -10.85
C PRO A 191 -2.14 1.96 -9.89
N GLY A 192 -3.07 1.98 -8.92
CA GLY A 192 -3.22 0.95 -7.90
C GLY A 192 -2.29 1.08 -6.68
N GLN A 193 -1.30 1.98 -6.71
CA GLN A 193 -0.37 2.13 -5.59
C GLN A 193 -0.91 2.98 -4.45
N ILE A 194 -0.40 2.68 -3.26
CA ILE A 194 -0.61 3.45 -2.03
C ILE A 194 0.75 3.90 -1.54
N VAL A 195 0.88 5.19 -1.26
CA VAL A 195 2.10 5.77 -0.70
C VAL A 195 1.75 6.52 0.59
N ARG A 196 2.58 6.34 1.61
CA ARG A 196 2.53 7.15 2.82
C ARG A 196 3.67 8.17 2.78
N VAL A 197 3.41 9.41 3.17
CA VAL A 197 4.40 10.49 3.16
C VAL A 197 4.34 11.21 4.50
N VAL A 198 5.48 11.33 5.18
CA VAL A 198 5.59 11.94 6.51
C VAL A 198 6.56 13.10 6.47
N ASN A 199 6.18 14.24 7.03
CA ASN A 199 7.07 15.37 7.25
C ASN A 199 7.71 15.27 8.64
N ASP A 200 9.02 15.09 8.71
CA ASP A 200 9.77 15.05 9.98
C ASP A 200 10.28 16.43 10.46
N GLY A 201 10.07 17.47 9.64
CA GLY A 201 10.56 18.83 9.85
C GLY A 201 11.85 19.16 9.11
N THR A 202 12.47 18.19 8.45
CA THR A 202 13.71 18.33 7.65
C THR A 202 13.54 17.86 6.21
N THR A 203 12.78 16.79 5.98
CA THR A 203 12.46 16.26 4.65
C THR A 203 11.03 15.67 4.63
N TRP A 204 10.51 15.43 3.44
CA TRP A 204 9.32 14.60 3.25
C TRP A 204 9.75 13.14 3.06
N ILE A 205 9.55 12.32 4.07
CA ILE A 205 9.86 10.89 4.04
C ILE A 205 8.74 10.18 3.27
N VAL A 206 9.07 9.60 2.11
CA VAL A 206 8.13 8.81 1.32
C VAL A 206 8.28 7.34 1.70
N GLU A 207 7.35 6.84 2.50
CA GLU A 207 7.17 5.42 2.77
C GLU A 207 6.39 4.79 1.60
N ASN A 208 7.11 4.51 0.52
CA ASN A 208 6.64 3.47 -0.40
C ASN A 208 6.97 2.14 0.27
N ARG A 209 5.95 1.42 0.75
CA ARG A 209 6.14 0.07 1.30
C ARG A 209 5.99 -0.93 0.17
N PRO A 210 7.08 -1.30 -0.57
CA PRO A 210 7.00 -2.50 -1.38
C PRO A 210 6.63 -3.63 -0.43
N VAL A 211 5.74 -4.52 -0.88
CA VAL A 211 5.35 -5.71 -0.09
C VAL A 211 6.60 -6.50 0.33
N ARG A 212 7.66 -6.43 -0.50
CA ARG A 212 9.01 -6.91 -0.19
C ARG A 212 10.04 -6.25 -1.09
N ARG A 213 11.13 -5.71 -0.53
CA ARG A 213 12.27 -5.23 -1.34
C ARG A 213 13.02 -6.41 -1.94
N LEU A 214 13.32 -6.32 -3.24
CA LEU A 214 14.10 -7.32 -3.96
C LEU A 214 15.56 -6.89 -4.05
N ARG A 215 16.47 -7.86 -3.93
CA ARG A 215 17.90 -7.67 -4.11
C ARG A 215 18.24 -7.97 -5.57
N SER A 216 18.91 -7.04 -6.25
CA SER A 216 19.47 -7.25 -7.60
C SER A 216 20.33 -8.52 -7.64
N GLY A 217 20.25 -9.26 -8.75
CA GLY A 217 20.92 -10.53 -9.00
C GLY A 217 20.31 -11.75 -8.27
N LYS A 218 19.17 -11.60 -7.59
CA LYS A 218 18.49 -12.71 -6.90
C LYS A 218 17.22 -13.15 -7.62
N TYR A 219 16.93 -14.45 -7.53
CA TYR A 219 15.76 -15.10 -8.11
C TYR A 219 14.60 -15.11 -7.12
N TYR A 220 13.40 -14.85 -7.63
CA TYR A 220 12.15 -14.77 -6.89
C TYR A 220 11.08 -15.55 -7.64
N GLY A 221 10.41 -16.45 -6.93
CA GLY A 221 9.27 -17.22 -7.44
C GLY A 221 8.03 -16.90 -6.62
N ILE A 222 7.03 -17.78 -6.68
CA ILE A 222 5.80 -17.64 -5.89
C ILE A 222 6.15 -17.54 -4.39
N PRO A 223 5.73 -16.47 -3.69
CA PRO A 223 6.05 -16.30 -2.27
C PRO A 223 5.38 -17.39 -1.42
N ASN A 224 6.03 -17.77 -0.33
CA ASN A 224 5.52 -18.73 0.66
C ASN A 224 5.19 -20.13 0.13
N VAL A 225 5.71 -20.52 -1.04
CA VAL A 225 5.56 -21.88 -1.56
C VAL A 225 6.92 -22.59 -1.60
N ALA A 226 6.96 -23.81 -1.05
CA ALA A 226 8.13 -24.66 -1.12
C ALA A 226 8.23 -25.36 -2.49
N PHE A 227 9.45 -25.54 -2.99
CA PHE A 227 9.75 -26.20 -4.26
C PHE A 227 10.43 -27.57 -4.05
N ASN A 228 10.03 -28.36 -3.07
CA ASN A 228 10.71 -29.63 -2.75
C ASN A 228 10.27 -30.83 -3.62
N ASN A 229 9.20 -30.70 -4.41
CA ASN A 229 8.69 -31.76 -5.27
C ASN A 229 9.33 -31.79 -6.66
N THR A 230 9.09 -32.90 -7.36
CA THR A 230 9.48 -33.09 -8.75
C THR A 230 8.29 -33.59 -9.54
N GLY A 231 8.17 -33.19 -10.80
CA GLY A 231 7.10 -33.63 -11.69
C GLY A 231 7.55 -33.75 -13.13
N LEU A 232 6.79 -34.52 -13.92
CA LEU A 232 7.04 -34.78 -15.32
C LEU A 232 6.03 -33.99 -16.17
N PRO A 233 6.25 -32.69 -16.46
CA PRO A 233 5.37 -31.93 -17.34
C PRO A 233 5.24 -32.62 -18.70
N THR A 234 3.99 -32.81 -19.13
CA THR A 234 3.67 -33.16 -20.52
C THR A 234 4.35 -32.18 -21.48
N ALA A 235 5.03 -32.72 -22.49
CA ALA A 235 5.57 -31.94 -23.61
C ALA A 235 4.49 -31.08 -24.27
N ASP A 236 4.94 -29.97 -24.84
CA ASP A 236 4.16 -29.02 -25.65
C ASP A 236 2.93 -28.48 -24.92
N ARG A 237 3.01 -28.42 -23.59
CA ARG A 237 1.96 -27.89 -22.73
C ARG A 237 2.52 -26.78 -21.87
N LEU A 238 2.05 -25.57 -22.13
CA LEU A 238 2.35 -24.40 -21.31
C LEU A 238 1.66 -24.56 -19.96
N ARG A 239 2.41 -24.37 -18.88
CA ARG A 239 1.89 -24.29 -17.50
C ARG A 239 2.26 -22.92 -16.96
N VAL A 240 1.27 -22.21 -16.43
CA VAL A 240 1.49 -20.89 -15.82
C VAL A 240 1.19 -20.91 -14.34
N VAL A 241 1.83 -20.01 -13.59
CA VAL A 241 1.63 -19.81 -12.16
C VAL A 241 1.54 -18.33 -11.81
N PRO A 242 0.73 -17.93 -10.81
CA PRO A 242 0.63 -16.53 -10.43
C PRO A 242 1.90 -16.05 -9.73
N PHE A 243 2.29 -14.81 -9.98
CA PHE A 243 3.37 -14.11 -9.31
C PHE A 243 2.93 -12.67 -9.03
N VAL A 244 2.87 -12.29 -7.76
CA VAL A 244 2.67 -10.90 -7.36
C VAL A 244 4.01 -10.22 -7.34
N VAL A 245 4.20 -9.24 -8.22
CA VAL A 245 5.44 -8.47 -8.37
C VAL A 245 5.68 -7.67 -7.09
N PRO A 246 6.70 -7.97 -6.27
CA PRO A 246 6.83 -7.31 -4.98
C PRO A 246 7.33 -5.85 -5.07
N GLU A 247 8.05 -5.52 -6.13
CA GLU A 247 8.71 -4.23 -6.37
C GLU A 247 8.77 -3.95 -7.87
N SER A 248 8.48 -2.71 -8.29
CA SER A 248 8.60 -2.31 -9.70
C SER A 248 10.04 -2.38 -10.17
N GLY A 249 10.27 -2.82 -11.41
CA GLY A 249 11.59 -2.71 -12.02
C GLY A 249 11.82 -3.68 -13.17
N VAL A 250 13.08 -3.72 -13.61
CA VAL A 250 13.55 -4.64 -14.65
C VAL A 250 13.86 -6.00 -14.04
N TYR A 251 13.41 -7.06 -14.72
CA TYR A 251 13.80 -8.44 -14.50
C TYR A 251 14.54 -8.95 -15.74
N ASP A 252 15.73 -9.52 -15.53
CA ASP A 252 16.72 -9.82 -16.59
C ASP A 252 16.92 -11.31 -16.87
N ARG A 253 16.35 -12.18 -16.02
CA ARG A 253 16.30 -13.62 -16.23
C ARG A 253 14.94 -14.19 -15.83
N ILE A 254 14.53 -15.23 -16.55
CA ILE A 254 13.47 -16.17 -16.14
C ILE A 254 14.07 -17.57 -16.17
N ALA A 255 13.78 -18.38 -15.16
CA ALA A 255 14.43 -19.68 -14.98
C ALA A 255 13.51 -20.76 -14.42
N SER A 256 13.88 -22.00 -14.67
CA SER A 256 13.32 -23.21 -14.07
C SER A 256 14.43 -24.24 -13.81
N GLU A 257 14.22 -25.18 -12.90
CA GLU A 257 15.19 -26.25 -12.61
C GLU A 257 14.74 -27.58 -13.22
N VAL A 258 15.63 -28.19 -13.98
CA VAL A 258 15.50 -29.55 -14.52
C VAL A 258 16.20 -30.51 -13.57
N ILE A 259 15.49 -31.54 -13.10
CA ILE A 259 16.02 -32.58 -12.21
C ILE A 259 16.59 -33.74 -13.01
N THR A 260 15.84 -34.16 -14.04
CA THR A 260 16.28 -35.20 -14.98
C THR A 260 16.02 -34.69 -16.38
N GLY A 261 17.08 -34.63 -17.18
CA GLY A 261 16.99 -34.14 -18.56
C GLY A 261 16.20 -35.08 -19.46
N ALA A 262 15.66 -34.53 -20.54
CA ALA A 262 15.03 -35.27 -21.63
C ALA A 262 15.65 -34.83 -22.97
N ALA A 263 16.11 -35.78 -23.77
CA ALA A 263 16.76 -35.50 -25.04
C ALA A 263 15.86 -34.64 -25.95
N ALA A 264 16.48 -33.79 -26.77
CA ALA A 264 15.79 -32.89 -27.72
C ALA A 264 14.68 -32.01 -27.08
N THR A 265 14.80 -31.67 -25.80
CA THR A 265 13.84 -30.80 -25.12
C THR A 265 14.38 -29.38 -24.96
N LEU A 266 13.58 -28.39 -25.36
CA LEU A 266 13.81 -26.97 -25.07
C LEU A 266 12.71 -26.42 -24.16
N LEU A 267 13.09 -25.63 -23.17
CA LEU A 267 12.17 -24.86 -22.34
C LEU A 267 11.91 -23.51 -22.98
N ARG A 268 10.65 -23.11 -22.99
CA ARG A 268 10.14 -21.82 -23.44
C ARG A 268 9.33 -21.18 -22.32
N TRP A 269 9.81 -20.05 -21.83
CA TRP A 269 9.13 -19.30 -20.77
C TRP A 269 8.33 -18.13 -21.31
N GLY A 270 7.27 -17.77 -20.59
CA GLY A 270 6.47 -16.59 -20.88
C GLY A 270 6.04 -15.84 -19.63
N ILE A 271 5.65 -14.58 -19.82
CA ILE A 271 5.01 -13.75 -18.79
C ILE A 271 3.71 -13.23 -19.39
N TYR A 272 2.60 -13.38 -18.67
CA TYR A 272 1.30 -12.86 -19.07
C TYR A 272 0.79 -11.85 -18.04
N ARG A 273 0.04 -10.84 -18.50
CA ARG A 273 -0.71 -9.97 -17.60
C ARG A 273 -1.80 -10.77 -16.90
N ASP A 274 -2.21 -10.33 -15.72
CA ASP A 274 -3.46 -10.80 -15.15
C ASP A 274 -4.67 -10.20 -15.88
N GLY A 275 -5.64 -11.04 -16.19
CA GLY A 275 -6.90 -10.71 -16.85
C GLY A 275 -8.11 -10.92 -15.94
N GLY A 276 -7.97 -10.64 -14.63
CA GLY A 276 -9.03 -10.81 -13.64
C GLY A 276 -8.97 -12.16 -12.93
N GLY A 277 -7.78 -12.58 -12.48
CA GLY A 277 -7.56 -13.90 -11.88
C GLY A 277 -7.30 -15.02 -12.88
N TYR A 278 -7.06 -14.67 -14.14
CA TYR A 278 -6.76 -15.57 -15.25
C TYR A 278 -5.64 -14.99 -16.14
N PRO A 279 -4.76 -15.79 -16.77
CA PRO A 279 -3.74 -15.29 -17.69
C PRO A 279 -4.36 -14.54 -18.88
N GLY A 280 -4.01 -13.26 -19.02
CA GLY A 280 -4.48 -12.38 -20.08
C GLY A 280 -3.52 -12.34 -21.27
N ALA A 281 -3.14 -11.13 -21.66
CA ALA A 281 -2.24 -10.88 -22.78
C ALA A 281 -0.78 -11.26 -22.45
N LEU A 282 -0.10 -11.87 -23.42
CA LEU A 282 1.33 -12.15 -23.38
C LEU A 282 2.13 -10.84 -23.30
N ILE A 283 2.94 -10.71 -22.25
CA ILE A 283 3.91 -9.61 -22.05
C ILE A 283 5.24 -9.99 -22.71
N LEU A 284 5.67 -11.23 -22.51
CA LEU A 284 6.97 -11.71 -22.94
C LEU A 284 6.91 -13.18 -23.31
N ASP A 285 7.57 -13.52 -24.40
CA ASP A 285 7.93 -14.88 -24.78
C ASP A 285 9.44 -14.94 -24.96
N SER A 286 10.09 -15.83 -24.23
CA SER A 286 11.55 -16.00 -24.25
C SER A 286 12.07 -16.80 -25.46
N GLY A 287 11.18 -17.41 -26.24
CA GLY A 287 11.56 -18.41 -27.24
C GLY A 287 11.98 -19.74 -26.61
N ALA A 288 12.24 -20.73 -27.45
CA ALA A 288 12.69 -22.06 -27.04
C ALA A 288 14.20 -22.08 -26.82
N VAL A 289 14.66 -21.58 -25.66
CA VAL A 289 16.10 -21.33 -25.42
C VAL A 289 16.69 -22.14 -24.26
N GLY A 290 15.87 -22.75 -23.40
CA GLY A 290 16.37 -23.51 -22.26
C GLY A 290 16.64 -24.97 -22.57
N ASP A 291 17.88 -25.36 -22.85
CA ASP A 291 18.21 -26.78 -23.10
C ASP A 291 17.95 -27.66 -21.86
N ALA A 292 16.90 -28.49 -21.94
CA ALA A 292 16.49 -29.41 -20.91
C ALA A 292 16.95 -30.86 -21.17
N SER A 293 17.93 -31.07 -22.05
CA SER A 293 18.58 -32.38 -22.23
C SER A 293 19.42 -32.82 -21.04
N THR A 294 19.75 -31.89 -20.14
CA THR A 294 20.58 -32.12 -18.94
C THR A 294 19.93 -31.52 -17.70
N ALA A 295 20.29 -32.06 -16.53
CA ALA A 295 19.86 -31.51 -15.24
C ALA A 295 20.49 -30.12 -14.96
N GLY A 296 19.90 -29.39 -14.01
CA GLY A 296 20.36 -28.09 -13.54
C GLY A 296 19.37 -26.95 -13.83
N VAL A 297 19.74 -25.76 -13.38
CA VAL A 297 18.98 -24.53 -13.63
C VAL A 297 19.13 -24.12 -15.09
N LYS A 298 17.99 -23.91 -15.75
CA LYS A 298 17.89 -23.42 -17.13
C LYS A 298 17.28 -22.03 -17.10
N GLU A 299 17.85 -21.12 -17.88
CA GLU A 299 17.43 -19.73 -17.87
C GLU A 299 17.40 -19.11 -19.27
N ALA A 300 16.57 -18.08 -19.43
CA ALA A 300 16.55 -17.20 -20.58
C ALA A 300 16.91 -15.77 -20.16
N THR A 301 17.62 -15.06 -21.02
CA THR A 301 17.79 -13.60 -20.90
C THR A 301 16.49 -12.92 -21.31
N ILE A 302 16.00 -12.02 -20.46
CA ILE A 302 14.78 -11.24 -20.72
C ILE A 302 15.03 -9.76 -20.38
N ALA A 303 14.08 -8.88 -20.73
CA ALA A 303 14.10 -7.48 -20.36
C ALA A 303 12.68 -7.03 -19.97
N ALA A 304 12.09 -7.69 -18.97
CA ALA A 304 10.72 -7.43 -18.55
C ALA A 304 10.66 -6.27 -17.54
N ASN A 305 9.93 -5.21 -17.88
CA ASN A 305 9.58 -4.13 -16.97
C ASN A 305 8.25 -4.46 -16.28
N LEU A 306 8.30 -4.84 -15.00
CA LEU A 306 7.10 -5.20 -14.24
C LEU A 306 6.80 -4.15 -13.17
N VAL A 307 5.52 -3.95 -12.86
CA VAL A 307 5.06 -2.96 -11.87
C VAL A 307 4.81 -3.65 -10.52
N GLY A 308 5.39 -3.13 -9.45
CA GLY A 308 5.19 -3.62 -8.09
C GLY A 308 3.73 -3.51 -7.67
N GLY A 309 3.21 -4.58 -7.09
CA GLY A 309 1.78 -4.76 -6.75
C GLY A 309 0.96 -5.43 -7.86
N GLU A 310 1.44 -5.46 -9.10
CA GLU A 310 0.77 -6.16 -10.21
C GLU A 310 0.86 -7.68 -10.00
N ARG A 311 -0.24 -8.38 -10.29
CA ARG A 311 -0.23 -9.83 -10.46
C ARG A 311 0.10 -10.13 -11.93
N VAL A 312 1.08 -10.98 -12.16
CA VAL A 312 1.41 -11.54 -13.49
C VAL A 312 1.38 -13.06 -13.43
N TRP A 313 1.43 -13.71 -14.58
CA TRP A 313 1.49 -15.17 -14.69
C TRP A 313 2.80 -15.57 -15.35
N LEU A 314 3.60 -16.37 -14.64
CA LEU A 314 4.86 -16.91 -15.13
C LEU A 314 4.59 -18.26 -15.77
N GLY A 315 5.00 -18.45 -17.02
CA GLY A 315 4.76 -19.66 -17.79
C GLY A 315 6.03 -20.41 -18.16
N VAL A 316 5.94 -21.72 -18.26
CA VAL A 316 6.95 -22.57 -18.91
C VAL A 316 6.28 -23.68 -19.72
N ALA A 317 6.79 -23.92 -20.92
CA ALA A 317 6.48 -25.07 -21.76
C ALA A 317 7.78 -25.84 -22.03
N ALA A 318 7.76 -27.15 -21.83
CA ALA A 318 8.81 -28.04 -22.32
C ALA A 318 8.41 -28.50 -23.72
N GLN A 319 9.22 -28.21 -24.73
CA GLN A 319 8.95 -28.49 -26.15
C GLN A 319 9.82 -29.65 -26.63
N GLY A 320 9.21 -30.62 -27.31
CA GLY A 320 9.90 -31.80 -27.87
C GLY A 320 10.07 -33.00 -26.93
N GLY A 321 10.05 -32.79 -25.61
CA GLY A 321 10.13 -33.90 -24.64
C GLY A 321 9.65 -33.53 -23.24
N ASN A 322 9.73 -34.50 -22.32
CA ASN A 322 9.18 -34.43 -20.97
C ASN A 322 10.30 -34.51 -19.94
N PRO A 323 11.06 -33.42 -19.68
CA PRO A 323 12.06 -33.42 -18.63
C PRO A 323 11.39 -33.53 -17.27
N THR A 324 12.04 -34.17 -16.29
CA THR A 324 11.58 -34.07 -14.90
C THR A 324 12.01 -32.72 -14.36
N MET A 325 11.07 -31.92 -13.87
CA MET A 325 11.32 -30.56 -13.39
C MET A 325 11.07 -30.45 -11.89
N ARG A 326 11.70 -29.46 -11.26
CA ARG A 326 11.32 -29.05 -9.90
C ARG A 326 9.93 -28.43 -9.94
N THR A 327 9.07 -28.82 -9.02
CA THR A 327 7.68 -28.35 -8.95
C THR A 327 7.33 -27.85 -7.55
N LEU A 328 6.19 -27.18 -7.45
CA LEU A 328 5.64 -26.70 -6.18
C LEU A 328 5.21 -27.88 -5.28
N ALA A 329 5.33 -27.71 -3.97
CA ALA A 329 4.86 -28.66 -2.98
C ALA A 329 3.33 -28.61 -2.87
N GLY A 330 2.64 -29.72 -3.15
CA GLY A 330 1.18 -29.76 -3.34
C GLY A 330 0.28 -29.46 -2.12
N SER A 331 0.82 -29.18 -0.93
CA SER A 331 0.05 -29.16 0.33
C SER A 331 -0.14 -27.81 1.02
N ILE A 332 0.48 -26.70 0.58
CA ILE A 332 0.63 -25.49 1.43
C ILE A 332 0.18 -24.16 0.81
N SER A 333 -0.41 -24.12 -0.38
CA SER A 333 -0.89 -22.85 -0.95
C SER A 333 -2.41 -22.81 -1.02
N LEU A 334 -2.99 -21.72 -0.49
CA LEU A 334 -4.36 -21.32 -0.82
C LEU A 334 -4.47 -21.16 -2.36
N PRO A 335 -5.60 -21.53 -2.99
CA PRO A 335 -5.76 -21.41 -4.43
C PRO A 335 -5.81 -19.92 -4.82
N ASP A 336 -4.67 -19.38 -5.24
CA ASP A 336 -4.52 -17.98 -5.64
C ASP A 336 -5.36 -17.62 -6.88
N VAL A 337 -5.81 -18.65 -7.60
CA VAL A 337 -6.55 -18.59 -8.88
C VAL A 337 -8.05 -18.81 -8.71
N GLY A 338 -8.53 -19.03 -7.49
CA GLY A 338 -9.90 -19.49 -7.22
C GLY A 338 -10.11 -20.95 -7.67
N ILE A 339 -11.14 -21.61 -7.14
CA ILE A 339 -11.55 -22.95 -7.57
C ILE A 339 -13.08 -22.98 -7.62
N ASP A 340 -13.64 -23.74 -8.55
CA ASP A 340 -15.09 -23.92 -8.62
C ASP A 340 -15.59 -25.05 -7.70
N THR A 341 -16.90 -25.24 -7.63
CA THR A 341 -17.51 -26.28 -6.79
C THR A 341 -17.11 -27.69 -7.21
N ALA A 342 -16.87 -27.92 -8.51
CA ALA A 342 -16.45 -29.22 -9.03
C ALA A 342 -14.97 -29.51 -8.71
N ASP A 343 -14.13 -28.47 -8.72
CA ASP A 343 -12.75 -28.53 -8.26
C ASP A 343 -12.70 -28.85 -6.77
N ILE A 344 -13.52 -28.21 -5.93
CA ILE A 344 -13.56 -28.44 -4.47
C ILE A 344 -13.77 -29.93 -4.13
N VAL A 345 -14.66 -30.62 -4.84
CA VAL A 345 -14.97 -32.04 -4.56
C VAL A 345 -13.93 -33.03 -5.08
N THR A 346 -13.17 -32.63 -6.10
CA THR A 346 -12.09 -33.45 -6.67
C THR A 346 -10.70 -33.05 -6.16
N PHE A 347 -10.63 -32.05 -5.28
CA PHE A 347 -9.40 -31.37 -4.94
C PHE A 347 -8.47 -32.24 -4.09
N SER A 348 -7.35 -32.67 -4.70
CA SER A 348 -6.22 -33.31 -4.02
C SER A 348 -4.96 -32.42 -3.99
N GLY A 349 -5.09 -31.10 -4.16
CA GLY A 349 -3.95 -30.17 -4.06
C GLY A 349 -4.11 -28.87 -4.85
N ILE A 350 -3.16 -27.96 -4.64
CA ILE A 350 -3.16 -26.54 -5.04
C ILE A 350 -3.54 -26.30 -6.51
N ALA A 351 -4.41 -25.33 -6.78
CA ALA A 351 -4.70 -24.85 -8.13
C ALA A 351 -3.57 -23.92 -8.58
N VAL A 352 -2.51 -24.45 -9.21
CA VAL A 352 -1.30 -23.64 -9.43
C VAL A 352 -1.30 -22.90 -10.77
N GLY A 353 -2.26 -23.19 -11.65
CA GLY A 353 -2.60 -22.33 -12.79
C GLY A 353 -3.13 -23.09 -14.00
N TYR A 354 -3.00 -22.48 -15.17
CA TYR A 354 -3.70 -22.85 -16.40
C TYR A 354 -2.79 -23.51 -17.41
N PHE A 355 -3.39 -24.18 -18.40
CA PHE A 355 -2.64 -24.81 -19.49
C PHE A 355 -3.28 -24.66 -20.86
N THR A 356 -2.44 -24.74 -21.88
CA THR A 356 -2.83 -24.81 -23.29
C THR A 356 -1.69 -25.45 -24.10
N SER A 357 -1.96 -25.87 -25.33
CA SER A 357 -0.94 -26.40 -26.23
C SER A 357 0.05 -25.30 -26.62
N ALA A 358 1.34 -25.62 -26.59
CA ALA A 358 2.43 -24.71 -26.90
C ALA A 358 3.60 -25.48 -27.55
N ALA A 359 3.33 -26.18 -28.64
CA ALA A 359 4.37 -26.83 -29.46
C ALA A 359 5.22 -25.81 -30.25
N ALA A 360 4.73 -24.57 -30.38
CA ALA A 360 5.34 -23.51 -31.17
C ALA A 360 5.50 -22.22 -30.35
N ALA A 361 5.15 -21.05 -30.91
CA ALA A 361 5.09 -19.82 -30.15
C ALA A 361 4.13 -19.95 -28.96
N LEU A 362 4.42 -19.24 -27.87
CA LEU A 362 3.45 -19.18 -26.76
C LEU A 362 2.20 -18.43 -27.25
N PRO A 363 0.99 -18.84 -26.81
CA PRO A 363 -0.24 -18.17 -27.22
C PRO A 363 -0.22 -16.69 -26.84
N ALA A 364 -0.69 -15.82 -27.72
CA ALA A 364 -0.80 -14.38 -27.42
C ALA A 364 -1.80 -14.10 -26.28
N THR A 365 -2.79 -14.98 -26.11
CA THR A 365 -3.81 -14.97 -25.07
C THR A 365 -4.16 -16.39 -24.66
N PHE A 366 -4.55 -16.61 -23.41
CA PHE A 366 -5.19 -17.87 -23.02
C PHE A 366 -6.68 -17.87 -23.38
N THR A 367 -7.21 -19.02 -23.80
CA THR A 367 -8.64 -19.22 -24.04
C THR A 367 -9.35 -19.59 -22.75
N ALA A 368 -10.54 -19.04 -22.50
CA ALA A 368 -11.39 -19.45 -21.38
C ALA A 368 -11.57 -20.98 -21.32
N GLY A 369 -11.55 -21.55 -20.11
CA GLY A 369 -11.75 -22.99 -19.88
C GLY A 369 -10.48 -23.83 -19.80
N ALA A 370 -9.29 -23.23 -19.76
CA ALA A 370 -8.09 -23.99 -19.35
C ALA A 370 -8.31 -24.59 -17.96
N GLY A 371 -8.01 -25.87 -17.80
CA GLY A 371 -8.19 -26.54 -16.52
C GLY A 371 -7.10 -26.17 -15.51
N VAL A 372 -7.45 -26.30 -14.24
CA VAL A 372 -6.54 -26.13 -13.12
C VAL A 372 -5.66 -27.38 -12.96
N GLN A 373 -4.38 -27.23 -12.61
CA GLN A 373 -3.50 -28.35 -12.27
C GLN A 373 -2.71 -28.15 -10.97
N ASN A 374 -2.42 -29.27 -10.29
CA ASN A 374 -1.71 -29.34 -9.01
C ASN A 374 -0.18 -29.46 -9.10
N THR A 375 0.35 -29.60 -10.31
CA THR A 375 1.78 -29.81 -10.53
C THR A 375 2.28 -28.81 -11.58
N ALA A 376 2.64 -27.61 -11.13
CA ALA A 376 3.32 -26.63 -11.97
C ALA A 376 4.83 -26.61 -11.68
N PRO A 377 5.68 -26.54 -12.72
CA PRO A 377 7.11 -26.34 -12.54
C PRO A 377 7.42 -25.05 -11.77
N GLY A 378 8.53 -25.06 -11.04
CA GLY A 378 9.06 -23.86 -10.43
C GLY A 378 9.56 -22.89 -11.49
N ILE A 379 9.09 -21.65 -11.40
CA ILE A 379 9.48 -20.56 -12.28
C ILE A 379 9.92 -19.40 -11.41
N TRP A 380 11.09 -18.85 -11.71
CA TRP A 380 11.68 -17.75 -10.99
C TRP A 380 12.07 -16.62 -11.94
N LEU A 381 11.88 -15.38 -11.50
CA LEU A 381 12.40 -14.19 -12.14
C LEU A 381 13.61 -13.67 -11.36
N ARG A 382 14.66 -13.25 -12.06
CA ARG A 382 15.79 -12.54 -11.44
C ARG A 382 15.59 -11.05 -11.50
N LYS A 383 15.69 -10.38 -10.36
CA LYS A 383 15.71 -8.92 -10.32
C LYS A 383 17.03 -8.44 -10.93
N ALA A 384 16.95 -7.60 -11.98
CA ALA A 384 18.12 -6.95 -12.56
C ALA A 384 18.80 -6.05 -11.51
#